data_AF-M0F3Q9-F1
#
_entry.id   AF-M0F3Q9-F1
#
_cell.length_a   1.000
_cell.length_b   1.000
_cell.length_c   1.000
_cell.angle_alpha   90.00
_cell.angle_beta   90.00
_cell.angle_gamma   90.00
#
_symmetry.space_group_name_H-M   'P 1'
#
loop_
_entity.id
_entity.type
_entity.pdbx_description
1 polymer ?
#
loop_
_entity_poly.entity_id
_entity_poly.type
_entity_poly.pdbx_seq_one_letter_code
_entity_poly.pdbx_strand_id
1 'polypeptide(L)'
;MSQVTRRIVQELHDEPHLEGRRITVQFIKEQIEERELDPRTVADRHDLDVADVYRALTYYHDHPEEMRTVERQRRSAIEDHDHLTTDPDDVRG
;
A
#
# COMPACT_ATOMS: atom_id res chain seq x y z
N MET A 1 -11.82 -11.86 -16.50
CA MET A 1 -10.82 -11.91 -15.42
C MET A 1 -11.26 -12.99 -14.45
N SER A 2 -10.39 -13.96 -14.12
CA SER A 2 -10.72 -15.03 -13.17
C SER A 2 -10.66 -14.46 -11.75
N GLN A 3 -11.71 -14.67 -10.96
CA GLN A 3 -11.77 -14.21 -9.57
C GLN A 3 -10.82 -15.07 -8.72
N VAL A 4 -9.57 -14.64 -8.61
CA VAL A 4 -8.60 -15.27 -7.70
C VAL A 4 -8.43 -14.32 -6.52
N THR A 5 -9.19 -14.58 -5.46
CA THR A 5 -9.03 -13.94 -4.16
C THR A 5 -7.66 -14.30 -3.60
N ARG A 6 -6.74 -13.34 -3.55
CA ARG A 6 -5.38 -13.53 -3.03
C ARG A 6 -5.36 -13.57 -1.50
N ARG A 7 -4.22 -13.87 -0.88
CA ARG A 7 -4.04 -13.68 0.57
C ARG A 7 -3.35 -12.35 0.88
N ILE A 8 -3.36 -11.96 2.15
CA ILE A 8 -2.45 -10.94 2.68
C ILE A 8 -1.26 -11.68 3.30
N VAL A 9 -0.05 -11.32 2.90
CA VAL A 9 1.22 -11.92 3.35
C VAL A 9 2.22 -10.82 3.69
N GLN A 10 3.31 -11.17 4.37
CA GLN A 10 4.34 -10.24 4.87
C GLN A 10 5.76 -10.75 4.54
N GLU A 11 6.01 -10.98 3.26
CA GLU A 11 7.30 -11.48 2.74
C GLU A 11 8.19 -10.38 2.13
N LEU A 12 7.67 -9.16 1.96
CA LEU A 12 8.30 -8.06 1.23
C LEU A 12 8.26 -6.81 2.12
N HIS A 13 9.44 -6.24 2.36
CA HIS A 13 9.62 -4.99 3.10
C HIS A 13 8.98 -4.98 4.51
N ASP A 14 8.73 -6.15 5.10
CA ASP A 14 8.03 -6.30 6.39
C ASP A 14 6.64 -5.62 6.43
N GLU A 15 6.04 -5.37 5.27
CA GLU A 15 4.71 -4.76 5.14
C GLU A 15 3.65 -5.79 4.68
N PRO A 16 2.44 -5.79 5.26
CA PRO A 16 1.31 -6.57 4.76
C PRO A 16 0.96 -6.19 3.32
N HIS A 17 0.94 -7.17 2.43
CA HIS A 17 0.65 -6.96 1.01
C HIS A 17 -0.11 -8.14 0.40
N LEU A 18 -0.68 -7.91 -0.78
CA LEU A 18 -1.37 -8.94 -1.55
C LEU A 18 -0.38 -9.99 -2.06
N GLU A 19 -0.63 -11.26 -1.78
CA GLU A 19 0.21 -12.39 -2.22
C GLU A 19 0.55 -12.31 -3.72
N GLY A 20 1.84 -12.37 -4.06
CA GLY A 20 2.32 -12.28 -5.44
C GLY A 20 2.26 -10.87 -6.06
N ARG A 21 2.01 -9.82 -5.26
CA ARG A 21 1.94 -8.41 -5.70
C ARG A 21 2.72 -7.53 -4.71
N ARG A 22 3.38 -6.48 -5.19
CA ARG A 22 4.02 -5.46 -4.32
C ARG A 22 3.04 -4.36 -3.89
N ILE A 23 1.76 -4.70 -3.75
CA ILE A 23 0.70 -3.74 -3.41
C ILE A 23 0.35 -3.97 -1.94
N THR A 24 0.72 -3.00 -1.11
CA THR A 24 0.59 -3.07 0.33
C THR A 24 -0.83 -2.73 0.78
N VAL A 25 -1.20 -3.20 1.96
CA VAL A 25 -2.47 -2.85 2.61
C VAL A 25 -2.55 -1.33 2.83
N GLN A 26 -1.45 -0.72 3.30
CA GLN A 26 -1.35 0.73 3.48
C GLN A 26 -1.62 1.50 2.19
N PHE A 27 -1.02 1.06 1.08
CA PHE A 27 -1.25 1.70 -0.23
C PHE A 27 -2.74 1.68 -0.62
N ILE A 28 -3.41 0.53 -0.47
CA ILE A 28 -4.84 0.42 -0.82
C ILE A 28 -5.68 1.35 0.07
N LYS A 29 -5.41 1.39 1.37
CA LYS A 29 -6.05 2.30 2.31
C LYS A 29 -5.88 3.76 1.89
N GLU A 30 -4.64 4.20 1.64
CA GLU A 30 -4.34 5.59 1.22
C GLU A 30 -5.12 5.98 -0.05
N GLN A 31 -5.18 5.09 -1.04
CA GLN A 31 -5.90 5.35 -2.28
C GLN A 31 -7.41 5.52 -2.07
N ILE A 32 -8.03 4.76 -1.16
CA ILE A 32 -9.49 4.76 -0.99
C ILE A 32 -9.95 5.77 0.05
N GLU A 33 -9.30 5.82 1.21
CA GLU A 33 -9.74 6.66 2.32
C GLU A 33 -9.16 8.07 2.29
N GLU A 34 -7.92 8.24 1.82
CA GLU A 34 -7.27 9.56 1.81
C GLU A 34 -7.42 10.27 0.46
N ARG A 35 -7.40 9.50 -0.63
CA ARG A 35 -7.61 10.02 -1.99
C ARG A 35 -9.03 9.82 -2.49
N GLU A 36 -9.91 9.29 -1.66
CA GLU A 36 -11.35 9.12 -1.92
C GLU A 36 -11.65 8.38 -3.24
N LEU A 37 -10.77 7.45 -3.65
CA LEU A 37 -10.99 6.67 -4.86
C LEU A 37 -11.98 5.52 -4.59
N ASP A 38 -12.86 5.28 -5.54
CA ASP A 38 -13.74 4.12 -5.50
C ASP A 38 -12.92 2.80 -5.54
N PRO A 39 -13.26 1.77 -4.74
CA PRO A 39 -12.55 0.49 -4.71
C PRO A 39 -12.41 -0.19 -6.08
N ARG A 40 -13.41 -0.07 -6.98
CA ARG A 40 -13.29 -0.61 -8.36
C ARG A 40 -12.30 0.19 -9.18
N THR A 41 -12.24 1.51 -9.00
CA THR A 41 -11.24 2.36 -9.65
C THR A 41 -9.82 1.94 -9.26
N VAL A 42 -9.59 1.63 -7.98
CA VAL A 42 -8.29 1.11 -7.52
C VAL A 42 -8.02 -0.27 -8.11
N ALA A 43 -9.02 -1.15 -8.12
CA ALA A 43 -8.89 -2.49 -8.70
C ALA A 43 -8.48 -2.44 -10.19
N ASP A 44 -9.19 -1.64 -10.98
CA ASP A 44 -8.95 -1.50 -12.42
C ASP A 44 -7.56 -0.92 -12.72
N ARG A 45 -7.13 0.10 -11.97
CA ARG A 45 -5.82 0.75 -12.17
C ARG A 45 -4.63 -0.16 -11.86
N HIS A 46 -4.82 -1.14 -10.97
CA HIS A 46 -3.75 -1.97 -10.45
C HIS A 46 -3.88 -3.45 -10.82
N ASP A 47 -4.78 -3.79 -11.75
CA ASP A 47 -5.06 -5.18 -12.17
C ASP A 47 -5.32 -6.10 -10.95
N LEU A 48 -6.19 -5.64 -10.05
CA LEU A 48 -6.61 -6.38 -8.87
C LEU A 48 -8.02 -6.89 -9.03
N ASP A 49 -8.34 -7.96 -8.32
CA ASP A 49 -9.74 -8.29 -8.05
C ASP A 49 -10.30 -7.28 -7.04
N VAL A 50 -11.52 -6.81 -7.24
CA VAL A 50 -12.16 -5.90 -6.27
C VAL A 50 -12.32 -6.56 -4.89
N ALA A 51 -12.44 -7.89 -4.82
CA ALA A 51 -12.43 -8.64 -3.57
C ALA A 51 -11.08 -8.56 -2.85
N ASP A 52 -9.98 -8.44 -3.60
CA ASP A 52 -8.64 -8.22 -3.04
C ASP A 52 -8.52 -6.85 -2.38
N VAL A 53 -9.11 -5.83 -3.00
CA VAL A 53 -9.17 -4.47 -2.47
C VAL A 53 -9.94 -4.44 -1.16
N TYR A 54 -11.15 -5.01 -1.13
CA TYR A 54 -11.94 -5.04 0.10
C TYR A 54 -11.29 -5.85 1.21
N ARG A 55 -10.66 -6.98 0.89
CA ARG A 55 -9.94 -7.77 1.89
C ARG A 55 -8.76 -7.01 2.49
N ALA A 56 -8.03 -6.23 1.67
CA ALA A 56 -6.97 -5.38 2.18
C ALA A 56 -7.53 -4.31 3.15
N LEU A 57 -8.67 -3.68 2.82
CA LEU A 57 -9.34 -2.75 3.73
C LEU A 57 -9.79 -3.43 5.03
N THR A 58 -10.39 -4.61 4.94
CA THR A 58 -10.74 -5.41 6.14
C THR A 58 -9.50 -5.68 6.98
N TYR A 59 -8.41 -6.14 6.36
CA TYR A 59 -7.15 -6.39 7.07
C TYR A 59 -6.65 -5.13 7.78
N TYR A 60 -6.65 -3.97 7.12
CA TYR A 60 -6.23 -2.70 7.71
C TYR A 60 -6.98 -2.40 9.01
N HIS A 61 -8.31 -2.50 8.99
CA HIS A 61 -9.15 -2.18 10.15
C HIS A 61 -9.08 -3.23 11.25
N ASP A 62 -8.82 -4.49 10.91
CA ASP A 62 -8.67 -5.58 11.88
C ASP A 62 -7.29 -5.58 12.57
N HIS A 63 -6.28 -4.88 12.03
CA HIS A 63 -4.89 -4.89 12.52
C HIS A 63 -4.31 -3.48 12.78
N PRO A 64 -4.96 -2.62 13.59
CA PRO A 64 -4.55 -1.21 13.73
C PRO A 64 -3.18 -1.01 14.42
N GLU A 65 -2.74 -1.89 15.32
CA GLU A 65 -1.41 -1.83 15.94
C GLU A 65 -0.30 -2.10 14.92
N GLU A 66 -0.53 -3.08 14.06
CA GLU A 66 0.39 -3.45 12.99
C GLU A 66 0.51 -2.33 11.97
N MET A 67 -0.62 -1.82 11.49
CA MET A 67 -0.63 -0.73 10.50
C MET A 67 0.02 0.55 11.03
N ARG A 68 -0.17 0.89 12.31
CA ARG A 68 0.58 1.99 12.95
C ARG A 68 2.09 1.76 12.95
N THR A 69 2.53 0.49 13.03
CA THR A 69 3.96 0.15 13.00
C THR A 69 4.53 0.31 11.59
N VAL A 70 3.80 -0.16 10.58
CA VAL A 70 4.10 0.07 9.17
C VAL A 70 4.24 1.56 8.86
N GLU A 71 3.28 2.39 9.30
CA GLU A 71 3.32 3.84 9.10
C GLU A 71 4.59 4.49 9.70
N ARG A 72 4.99 4.06 10.91
CA ARG A 72 6.22 4.55 11.56
C ARG A 72 7.47 4.12 10.82
N GLN A 73 7.54 2.85 10.41
CA GLN A 73 8.69 2.31 9.67
C GLN A 73 8.86 3.01 8.33
N ARG A 74 7.77 3.23 7.59
CA ARG A 74 7.78 3.96 6.32
C ARG A 74 8.28 5.39 6.49
N ARG A 75 7.86 6.08 7.56
CA ARG A 75 8.34 7.44 7.87
C ARG A 75 9.83 7.45 8.18
N SER A 76 10.30 6.55 9.04
CA SER A 76 11.72 6.42 9.37
C SER A 76 12.55 6.13 8.12
N ALA A 77 12.09 5.22 7.25
CA ALA A 77 12.80 4.89 6.02
C ALA A 77 12.96 6.10 5.08
N ILE A 78 11.92 6.94 4.97
CA ILE A 78 11.98 8.18 4.18
C ILE A 78 12.98 9.16 4.81
N GLU A 79 12.89 9.39 6.13
CA GLU A 79 13.79 10.30 6.85
C GLU A 79 15.26 9.86 6.76
N ASP A 80 15.52 8.56 6.92
CA ASP A 80 16.87 8.00 6.87
C ASP A 80 17.51 8.13 5.47
N HIS A 81 16.70 8.09 4.41
CA HIS A 81 17.17 8.09 3.02
C HIS A 81 16.89 9.41 2.28
N ASP A 82 16.49 10.46 2.98
CA ASP A 82 16.23 11.78 2.39
C ASP A 82 17.44 12.30 1.61
N HIS A 83 18.63 12.13 2.18
CA HIS A 83 19.92 12.48 1.59
C HIS A 83 20.31 11.68 0.33
N LEU A 84 19.60 10.60 0.01
CA LEU A 84 19.82 9.74 -1.17
C LEU A 84 18.84 10.05 -2.30
N THR A 85 17.86 10.91 -2.05
CA THR A 85 16.91 11.38 -3.06
C THR A 85 17.31 12.78 -3.49
N THR A 86 17.27 13.05 -4.79
CA THR A 86 17.51 14.40 -5.31
C THR A 86 16.17 15.09 -5.50
N ASP A 87 15.99 16.27 -4.90
CA ASP A 87 14.79 17.06 -5.15
C ASP A 87 14.79 17.52 -6.62
N PRO A 88 13.67 17.38 -7.35
CA PRO A 88 13.56 17.88 -8.73
C PRO A 88 13.91 19.36 -8.89
N ASP A 89 13.79 20.16 -7.84
CA ASP A 89 14.15 21.58 -7.87
C ASP A 89 15.67 21.79 -7.71
N ASP A 90 16.41 20.81 -7.17
CA ASP A 90 17.88 20.83 -7.09
C ASP A 90 18.57 20.52 -8.42
N VAL A 91 17.87 19.91 -9.39
CA VAL A 91 18.41 19.50 -10.71
C VAL A 91 18.07 20.48 -11.84
N ARG A 92 17.25 21.50 -11.59
CA ARG A 92 16.82 22.48 -12.62
C ARG A 92 17.69 23.74 -12.69
N GLY A 93 18.84 23.75 -11.99
CA GLY A 93 19.82 24.85 -11.98
C GLY A 93 20.64 24.97 -13.25
#